data_AF-A0A8X7P1I5-F1
#
_entry.id   AF-A0A8X7P1I5-F1
#
_cell.length_a   1.000
_cell.length_b   1.000
_cell.length_c   1.000
_cell.angle_alpha   90.00
_cell.angle_beta   90.00
_cell.angle_gamma   90.00
#
_symmetry.space_group_name_H-M   'P 1'
#
loop_
_entity.id
_entity.type
_entity.pdbx_description
1 polymer ?
#
loop_
_entity_poly.entity_id
_entity_poly.type
_entity_poly.pdbx_seq_one_letter_code
_entity_poly.pdbx_strand_id
1 'polypeptide(L)'
;MGGQDNNVIANWNKHKSDCPELSSCMIARGALIKPWIFTEIKEQRHWDITSGERLNILKDFVRFGLQHWGSDTKGVETTRHFLLEWLSYTFRYIPVGLLDVIPQQINWRPPSYFGRDDLETLMMSESAGDWVRISELLLGKVPEGFTFAPKHKSNAYDRAENG
;
A
#
# COMPACT_ATOMS: atom_id res chain seq x y z
N MET A 1 4.89 30.09 -9.35
CA MET A 1 5.82 28.99 -9.02
C MET A 1 4.99 27.72 -8.94
N GLY A 2 5.03 26.93 -10.01
CA GLY A 2 4.11 25.81 -10.25
C GLY A 2 4.42 24.63 -9.34
N GLY A 3 3.38 24.08 -8.70
CA GLY A 3 3.48 22.86 -7.93
C GLY A 3 4.00 21.73 -8.82
N GLN A 4 4.92 20.93 -8.29
CA GLN A 4 5.33 19.69 -8.92
C GLN A 4 4.11 18.76 -8.96
N ASP A 5 3.51 18.62 -10.13
CA ASP A 5 2.39 17.71 -10.36
C ASP A 5 2.88 16.27 -10.16
N ASN A 6 2.68 15.72 -8.96
CA ASN A 6 3.20 14.42 -8.53
C ASN A 6 2.43 13.20 -9.11
N ASN A 7 2.06 13.27 -10.39
CA ASN A 7 1.46 12.16 -11.12
C ASN A 7 2.54 11.16 -11.49
N VAL A 8 2.51 9.91 -11.04
CA VAL A 8 3.60 8.98 -11.38
C VAL A 8 3.67 8.69 -12.89
N ILE A 9 2.53 8.56 -13.59
CA ILE A 9 2.51 8.36 -15.05
C ILE A 9 2.87 9.65 -15.78
N ALA A 10 2.25 10.78 -15.44
CA ALA A 10 2.54 12.04 -16.12
C ALA A 10 3.92 12.61 -15.76
N ASN A 11 4.45 12.37 -14.55
CA ASN A 11 5.86 12.64 -14.24
C ASN A 11 6.78 11.73 -15.00
N TRP A 12 6.45 10.46 -15.16
CA TRP A 12 7.25 9.57 -16.00
C TRP A 12 7.27 10.07 -17.45
N ASN A 13 6.11 10.40 -18.02
CA ASN A 13 5.99 10.98 -19.36
C ASN A 13 6.73 12.31 -19.48
N LYS A 14 6.58 13.20 -18.49
CA LYS A 14 7.24 14.50 -18.45
C LYS A 14 8.75 14.37 -18.36
N HIS A 15 9.29 13.56 -17.44
CA HIS A 15 10.74 13.35 -17.34
C HIS A 15 11.32 12.74 -18.61
N LYS A 16 10.59 11.81 -19.25
CA LYS A 16 10.99 11.23 -20.53
C LYS A 16 10.95 12.24 -21.68
N SER A 17 10.02 13.19 -21.65
CA SER A 17 9.89 14.25 -22.66
C SER A 17 10.90 15.38 -22.46
N ASP A 18 11.10 15.82 -21.22
CA ASP A 18 11.94 16.96 -20.84
C ASP A 18 13.44 16.61 -20.91
N CYS A 19 13.78 15.33 -20.71
CA CYS A 19 15.16 14.83 -20.73
C CYS A 19 15.25 13.58 -21.62
N PRO A 20 15.26 13.73 -22.96
CA PRO A 20 15.31 12.60 -23.90
C PRO A 20 16.58 11.75 -23.77
N GLU A 21 17.64 12.27 -23.14
CA GLU A 21 18.85 11.52 -22.79
C GLU A 21 18.69 10.54 -21.62
N LEU A 22 17.60 10.63 -20.84
CA LEU A 22 17.32 9.69 -19.77
C LEU A 22 16.81 8.36 -20.33
N SER A 23 17.68 7.35 -20.26
CA SER A 23 17.33 5.97 -20.64
C SER A 23 16.49 5.23 -19.59
N SER A 24 16.47 5.72 -18.33
CA SER A 24 15.78 5.04 -17.22
C SER A 24 15.34 6.01 -16.10
N CYS A 25 14.36 5.58 -15.30
CA CYS A 25 13.84 6.30 -14.15
C CYS A 25 13.57 5.31 -13.00
N MET A 26 13.86 5.69 -11.76
CA MET A 26 13.67 4.85 -10.57
C MET A 26 12.39 5.23 -9.83
N ILE A 27 11.59 4.23 -9.46
CA ILE A 27 10.37 4.39 -8.66
C ILE A 27 10.55 3.61 -7.36
N ALA A 28 10.60 4.34 -6.23
CA ALA A 28 10.78 3.75 -4.90
C ALA A 28 9.45 3.72 -4.13
N ARG A 29 9.15 4.76 -3.33
CA ARG A 29 7.96 4.82 -2.45
C ARG A 29 6.64 4.57 -3.18
N GLY A 30 6.51 5.04 -4.42
CA GLY A 30 5.30 4.84 -5.23
C GLY A 30 4.99 3.37 -5.49
N ALA A 31 6.01 2.53 -5.64
CA ALA A 31 5.85 1.09 -5.83
C ALA A 31 5.46 0.36 -4.54
N LEU A 32 5.83 0.90 -3.36
CA LEU A 32 5.40 0.37 -2.07
C LEU A 32 3.92 0.67 -1.80
N ILE A 33 3.46 1.90 -2.11
CA ILE A 33 2.06 2.31 -1.93
C ILE A 33 1.16 1.64 -2.98
N LYS A 34 1.61 1.59 -4.23
CA LYS A 34 0.84 1.10 -5.38
C LYS A 34 1.66 0.10 -6.22
N PRO A 35 1.68 -1.18 -5.85
CA PRO A 35 2.52 -2.21 -6.50
C PRO A 35 2.27 -2.38 -8.01
N TRP A 36 1.04 -2.14 -8.48
CA TRP A 36 0.67 -2.21 -9.90
C TRP A 36 1.03 -0.96 -10.71
N ILE A 37 1.79 -0.02 -10.13
CA ILE A 37 2.21 1.20 -10.82
C ILE A 37 2.99 0.90 -12.11
N PHE A 38 3.76 -0.20 -12.15
CA PHE A 38 4.49 -0.60 -13.34
C PHE A 38 3.56 -1.03 -14.48
N THR A 39 2.42 -1.64 -14.15
CA THR A 39 1.37 -1.96 -15.14
C THR A 39 0.77 -0.68 -15.69
N GLU A 40 0.43 0.28 -14.83
CA GLU A 40 -0.10 1.57 -15.27
C GLU A 40 0.87 2.33 -16.19
N ILE A 41 2.18 2.33 -15.89
CA ILE A 41 3.21 2.95 -16.73
C ILE A 41 3.35 2.21 -18.05
N LYS A 42 3.37 0.88 -18.03
CA LYS A 42 3.49 0.07 -19.25
C LYS A 42 2.29 0.26 -20.16
N GLU A 43 1.08 0.29 -19.59
CA GLU A 43 -0.18 0.34 -20.34
C GLU A 43 -0.68 1.78 -20.56
N GLN A 44 0.01 2.78 -20.01
CA GLN A 44 -0.34 4.20 -20.11
C GLN A 44 -1.80 4.48 -19.69
N ARG A 45 -2.28 3.80 -18.64
CA ARG A 45 -3.63 3.99 -18.10
C ARG A 45 -3.63 3.93 -16.58
N HIS A 46 -4.59 4.63 -15.97
CA HIS A 46 -4.91 4.42 -14.56
C HIS A 46 -5.64 3.08 -14.39
N TRP A 47 -5.32 2.37 -13.31
CA TRP A 47 -5.95 1.09 -13.01
C TRP A 47 -6.60 1.14 -11.64
N ASP A 48 -7.93 1.26 -11.65
CA ASP A 48 -8.75 1.23 -10.44
C ASP A 48 -9.11 -0.21 -10.06
N ILE A 49 -8.19 -0.88 -9.36
CA ILE A 49 -8.43 -2.26 -8.92
C ILE A 49 -9.40 -2.31 -7.75
N THR A 50 -10.17 -3.40 -7.68
CA THR A 50 -11.10 -3.71 -6.60
C THR A 50 -10.37 -4.08 -5.30
N SER A 51 -11.10 -4.05 -4.18
CA SER A 51 -10.62 -4.52 -2.89
C SER A 51 -10.19 -6.00 -2.93
N GLY A 52 -10.91 -6.85 -3.67
CA GLY A 52 -10.58 -8.26 -3.87
C GLY A 52 -9.28 -8.47 -4.65
N GLU A 53 -9.05 -7.70 -5.72
CA GLU A 53 -7.78 -7.71 -6.46
C GLU A 53 -6.61 -7.26 -5.58
N ARG A 54 -6.80 -6.22 -4.75
CA ARG A 54 -5.80 -5.80 -3.75
C ARG A 54 -5.50 -6.92 -2.76
N LEU A 55 -6.52 -7.57 -2.22
CA LEU A 55 -6.35 -8.68 -1.29
C LEU A 55 -5.61 -9.86 -1.93
N ASN A 56 -5.86 -10.14 -3.22
CA ASN A 56 -5.13 -11.19 -3.94
C ASN A 56 -3.63 -10.88 -4.06
N ILE A 57 -3.24 -9.62 -4.23
CA ILE A 57 -1.83 -9.21 -4.18
C ILE A 57 -1.22 -9.51 -2.80
N LEU A 58 -1.95 -9.25 -1.72
CA LEU A 58 -1.49 -9.59 -0.36
C LEU A 58 -1.38 -11.10 -0.14
N LYS A 59 -2.33 -11.89 -0.68
CA LYS A 59 -2.28 -13.36 -0.65
C LYS A 59 -1.06 -13.89 -1.40
N ASP A 60 -0.75 -13.33 -2.56
CA ASP A 60 0.44 -13.69 -3.33
C ASP A 60 1.72 -13.38 -2.54
N PHE A 61 1.80 -12.21 -1.92
CA PHE A 61 2.92 -11.85 -1.04
C PHE A 61 3.09 -12.86 0.10
N VAL A 62 2.00 -13.19 0.79
CA VAL A 62 2.03 -14.18 1.89
C VAL A 62 2.46 -15.54 1.37
N ARG A 63 1.91 -16.01 0.24
CA ARG A 63 2.29 -17.29 -0.37
C ARG A 63 3.79 -17.33 -0.67
N PHE A 64 4.33 -16.29 -1.31
CA PHE A 64 5.76 -16.22 -1.62
C PHE A 64 6.62 -16.09 -0.36
N GLY A 65 6.15 -15.35 0.64
CA GLY A 65 6.81 -15.23 1.94
C GLY A 65 6.94 -16.57 2.64
N LEU A 66 5.86 -17.36 2.71
CA LEU A 66 5.87 -18.70 3.31
C LEU A 66 6.71 -19.71 2.51
N GLN A 67 6.75 -19.58 1.17
CA GLN A 67 7.67 -20.38 0.34
C GLN A 67 9.13 -20.06 0.61
N HIS A 68 9.44 -18.80 0.93
CA HIS A 68 10.81 -18.33 1.13
C HIS A 68 11.31 -18.51 2.56
N TRP A 69 10.50 -18.14 3.56
CA TRP A 69 10.86 -18.17 4.98
C TRP A 69 10.40 -19.42 5.72
N GLY A 70 9.51 -20.22 5.12
CA GLY A 70 8.91 -21.40 5.73
C GLY A 70 7.52 -21.15 6.32
N SER A 71 6.80 -22.24 6.57
CA SER A 71 5.48 -22.26 7.19
C SER A 71 5.49 -22.70 8.66
N ASP A 72 6.68 -22.83 9.26
CA ASP A 72 6.83 -22.97 10.70
C ASP A 72 6.56 -21.63 11.41
N THR A 73 6.49 -21.65 12.74
CA THR A 73 6.19 -20.44 13.54
C THR A 73 7.10 -19.27 13.16
N LYS A 74 8.41 -19.52 13.02
CA LYS A 74 9.39 -18.48 12.68
C LYS A 74 9.16 -17.92 11.27
N GLY A 75 8.89 -18.78 10.28
CA GLY A 75 8.62 -18.35 8.91
C GLY A 75 7.32 -17.55 8.78
N VAL A 76 6.27 -17.97 9.50
CA VAL A 76 4.99 -17.25 9.59
C VAL A 76 5.17 -15.87 10.22
N GLU A 77 5.88 -15.78 11.35
CA GLU A 77 6.15 -14.51 12.04
C GLU A 77 7.00 -13.57 11.19
N THR A 78 8.01 -14.10 10.48
CA THR A 78 8.84 -13.32 9.56
C THR A 78 8.01 -12.76 8.41
N THR A 79 7.17 -13.61 7.79
CA THR A 79 6.25 -13.19 6.72
C THR A 79 5.29 -12.11 7.21
N ARG A 80 4.72 -12.30 8.41
CA ARG A 80 3.81 -11.33 9.04
C ARG A 80 4.48 -9.99 9.27
N HIS A 81 5.70 -9.98 9.79
CA HIS A 81 6.43 -8.75 10.06
C HIS A 81 6.61 -7.91 8.79
N PHE A 82 7.07 -8.53 7.69
CA PHE A 82 7.23 -7.81 6.42
C PHE A 82 5.89 -7.42 5.77
N LEU A 83 4.84 -8.24 5.94
CA LEU A 83 3.48 -7.87 5.51
C LEU A 83 2.99 -6.62 6.25
N LEU A 84 3.16 -6.56 7.57
CA LEU A 84 2.74 -5.41 8.39
C LEU A 84 3.54 -4.14 8.04
N GLU A 85 4.85 -4.27 7.82
CA GLU A 85 5.67 -3.16 7.31
C GLU A 85 5.13 -2.66 5.96
N TRP A 86 4.76 -3.57 5.05
CA TRP A 86 4.22 -3.17 3.76
C TRP A 86 2.82 -2.55 3.84
N LEU A 87 1.94 -3.07 4.72
CA LEU A 87 0.62 -2.48 4.99
C LEU A 87 0.75 -1.03 5.49
N SER A 88 1.80 -0.73 6.26
CA SER A 88 2.14 0.64 6.68
C SER A 88 2.52 1.59 5.51
N TYR A 89 2.68 1.07 4.29
CA TYR A 89 2.80 1.86 3.07
C TYR A 89 1.50 1.87 2.26
N THR A 90 0.92 0.70 2.01
CA THR A 90 -0.23 0.53 1.09
C THR A 90 -1.52 1.15 1.58
N PHE A 91 -1.68 1.40 2.88
CA PHE A 91 -2.87 2.09 3.42
C PHE A 91 -3.09 3.48 2.80
N ARG A 92 -2.01 4.10 2.29
CA ARG A 92 -2.07 5.42 1.64
C ARG A 92 -2.69 5.39 0.25
N TYR A 93 -2.92 4.21 -0.35
CA TYR A 93 -3.55 4.12 -1.66
C TYR A 93 -5.03 4.50 -1.56
N ILE A 94 -5.45 5.45 -2.39
CA ILE A 94 -6.84 5.82 -2.60
C ILE A 94 -7.30 5.25 -3.96
N PRO A 95 -8.45 4.54 -4.00
CA PRO A 95 -9.08 4.14 -5.25
C PRO A 95 -9.27 5.30 -6.22
N VAL A 96 -8.94 5.08 -7.49
CA VAL A 96 -8.97 6.16 -8.49
C VAL A 96 -10.38 6.75 -8.65
N GLY A 97 -11.42 5.91 -8.58
CA GLY A 97 -12.82 6.36 -8.64
C GLY A 97 -13.27 7.23 -7.46
N LEU A 98 -12.48 7.34 -6.38
CA LEU A 98 -12.76 8.21 -5.23
C LEU A 98 -11.94 9.51 -5.24
N LEU A 99 -11.09 9.71 -6.24
CA LEU A 99 -10.26 10.90 -6.36
C LEU A 99 -10.97 11.99 -7.17
N ASP A 100 -11.19 13.15 -6.55
CA ASP A 100 -11.66 14.35 -7.26
C ASP A 100 -10.60 14.89 -8.22
N VAL A 101 -9.31 14.71 -7.88
CA VAL A 101 -8.17 15.12 -8.69
C VAL A 101 -7.30 13.91 -8.96
N ILE A 102 -7.19 13.55 -10.24
CA ILE A 102 -6.36 12.45 -10.68
C ILE A 102 -5.02 13.00 -11.22
N PRO A 103 -3.90 12.43 -10.77
CA PRO A 103 -3.78 11.34 -9.78
C PRO A 103 -3.50 11.86 -8.38
N GLN A 104 -3.65 10.93 -7.43
CA GLN A 104 -3.22 11.11 -6.06
C GLN A 104 -1.73 11.45 -5.99
N GLN A 105 -1.40 12.55 -5.31
CA GLN A 105 0.00 12.87 -5.02
C GLN A 105 0.50 12.05 -3.82
N ILE A 106 1.76 11.61 -3.88
CA ILE A 106 2.35 10.71 -2.88
C ILE A 106 2.43 11.30 -1.46
N ASN A 107 2.44 12.63 -1.35
CA ASN A 107 2.49 13.35 -0.08
C ASN A 107 1.10 13.78 0.41
N TRP A 108 0.05 13.57 -0.39
CA TRP A 108 -1.30 13.91 0.02
C TRP A 108 -1.76 12.99 1.14
N ARG A 109 -2.39 13.61 2.13
CA ARG A 109 -3.11 12.91 3.18
C ARG A 109 -4.59 13.08 2.88
N PRO A 110 -5.26 12.05 2.34
CA PRO A 110 -6.70 12.13 2.18
C PRO A 110 -7.36 12.37 3.54
N PRO A 111 -8.46 13.14 3.58
CA PRO A 111 -9.35 13.11 4.74
C PRO A 111 -9.86 11.68 4.97
N SER A 112 -10.32 11.37 6.17
CA SER A 112 -10.96 10.07 6.42
C SER A 112 -12.19 9.91 5.52
N TYR A 113 -12.25 8.84 4.74
CA TYR A 113 -13.40 8.48 3.92
C TYR A 113 -13.71 6.98 4.06
N PHE A 114 -14.93 6.61 3.70
CA PHE A 114 -15.34 5.20 3.61
C PHE A 114 -15.00 4.67 2.22
N GLY A 115 -14.33 3.52 2.16
CA GLY A 115 -14.05 2.83 0.91
C GLY A 115 -15.33 2.40 0.22
N ARG A 116 -15.18 1.89 -1.01
CA ARG A 116 -16.30 1.33 -1.78
C ARG A 116 -16.95 0.13 -1.10
N ASP A 117 -16.19 -0.56 -0.24
CA ASP A 117 -16.64 -1.65 0.62
C ASP A 117 -15.86 -1.70 1.95
N ASP A 118 -16.24 -2.61 2.85
CA ASP A 118 -15.63 -2.77 4.17
C ASP A 118 -14.16 -3.20 4.10
N LEU A 119 -13.80 -4.05 3.13
CA LEU A 119 -12.44 -4.56 2.97
C LEU A 119 -11.50 -3.43 2.52
N GLU A 120 -11.97 -2.59 1.60
CA GLU A 120 -11.27 -1.40 1.18
C GLU A 120 -11.10 -0.42 2.33
N THR A 121 -12.17 -0.17 3.09
CA THR A 121 -12.12 0.66 4.30
C THR A 121 -11.07 0.14 5.29
N LEU A 122 -11.04 -1.18 5.53
CA LEU A 122 -10.04 -1.82 6.39
C LEU A 122 -8.61 -1.64 5.86
N MET A 123 -8.39 -1.86 4.55
CA MET A 123 -7.07 -1.73 3.92
C MET A 123 -6.56 -0.29 3.82
N MET A 124 -7.40 0.71 4.08
CA MET A 124 -7.03 2.13 4.09
C MET A 124 -6.89 2.69 5.52
N SER A 125 -7.18 1.87 6.53
CA SER A 125 -7.07 2.29 7.93
C SER A 125 -5.65 2.71 8.28
N GLU A 126 -5.53 3.78 9.07
CA GLU A 126 -4.25 4.23 9.64
C GLU A 126 -3.91 3.49 10.94
N SER A 127 -4.76 2.57 11.41
CA SER A 127 -4.56 1.82 12.64
C SER A 127 -3.66 0.61 12.44
N ALA A 128 -2.59 0.51 13.24
CA ALA A 128 -1.78 -0.70 13.28
C ALA A 128 -2.59 -1.95 13.67
N GLY A 129 -3.61 -1.79 14.52
CA GLY A 129 -4.51 -2.89 14.89
C GLY A 129 -5.31 -3.44 13.70
N ASP A 130 -5.73 -2.58 12.77
CA ASP A 130 -6.41 -3.02 11.55
C ASP A 130 -5.45 -3.74 10.60
N TRP A 131 -4.19 -3.31 10.53
CA TRP A 131 -3.16 -4.05 9.78
C TRP A 131 -2.90 -5.42 10.38
N VAL A 132 -2.90 -5.53 11.71
CA VAL A 132 -2.84 -6.82 12.40
C VAL A 132 -4.04 -7.68 12.01
N ARG A 133 -5.27 -7.16 12.02
CA ARG A 133 -6.47 -7.91 11.58
C ARG A 133 -6.34 -8.42 10.14
N ILE A 134 -5.87 -7.59 9.21
CA ILE A 134 -5.60 -8.02 7.82
C ILE A 134 -4.58 -9.17 7.80
N SER A 135 -3.51 -9.06 8.59
CA SER A 135 -2.51 -10.11 8.67
C SER A 135 -3.08 -11.41 9.25
N GLU A 136 -4.02 -11.33 10.20
CA GLU A 136 -4.70 -12.51 10.76
C GLU A 136 -5.59 -13.23 9.75
N LEU A 137 -6.27 -12.47 8.88
CA LEU A 137 -7.04 -13.04 7.77
C LEU A 137 -6.17 -13.87 6.80
N LEU A 138 -4.88 -13.57 6.70
CA LEU A 138 -3.98 -14.20 5.73
C LEU A 138 -3.04 -15.25 6.33
N LEU A 139 -2.65 -15.10 7.59
CA LEU A 139 -1.60 -15.89 8.25
C LEU A 139 -2.09 -16.57 9.55
N GLY A 140 -3.37 -16.47 9.89
CA GLY A 140 -3.94 -16.97 11.15
C GLY A 140 -3.75 -16.01 12.32
N LYS A 141 -4.31 -16.34 13.49
CA LYS A 141 -4.29 -15.45 14.67
C LYS A 141 -2.87 -15.15 15.15
N VAL A 142 -2.68 -13.92 15.64
CA VAL A 142 -1.45 -13.54 16.35
C VAL A 142 -1.47 -14.07 17.80
N PRO A 143 -0.32 -14.20 18.47
CA PRO A 143 -0.27 -14.47 19.90
C PRO A 143 -1.01 -13.40 20.71
N GLU A 144 -1.50 -13.79 21.89
CA GLU A 144 -2.13 -12.85 22.80
C GLU A 144 -1.18 -11.71 23.18
N GLY A 145 -1.68 -10.48 23.17
CA GLY A 145 -0.87 -9.28 23.46
C GLY A 145 0.07 -8.83 22.33
N PHE A 146 0.02 -9.46 21.15
CA PHE A 146 0.81 -9.00 20.00
C PHE A 146 0.44 -7.57 19.62
N THR A 147 1.45 -6.72 19.45
CA THR A 147 1.32 -5.36 18.95
C THR A 147 2.32 -5.12 17.83
N PHE A 148 1.97 -4.21 16.92
CA PHE A 148 2.85 -3.80 15.82
C PHE A 148 3.01 -2.30 15.84
N ALA A 149 4.26 -1.84 15.76
CA ALA A 149 4.60 -0.44 15.57
C ALA A 149 5.47 -0.33 14.31
N PRO A 150 5.06 0.45 13.29
CA PRO A 150 5.81 0.55 12.04
C PRO A 150 7.19 1.17 12.28
N LYS A 151 8.23 0.58 11.70
CA LYS A 151 9.62 1.03 11.89
C LYS A 151 9.90 2.41 11.32
N HIS A 152 9.26 2.73 10.20
CA HIS A 152 9.27 4.07 9.64
C HIS A 152 8.11 4.83 10.26
N LYS A 153 8.30 6.12 10.61
CA LYS A 153 7.23 7.04 11.07
C LYS A 153 6.17 7.31 9.98
N SER A 154 5.66 6.27 9.33
CA SER A 154 4.25 6.16 9.03
C SER A 154 3.55 6.45 10.33
N ASN A 155 3.16 7.70 10.57
CA ASN A 155 2.48 8.12 11.78
C ASN A 155 1.11 7.45 11.81
N ALA A 156 1.09 6.15 12.11
CA ALA A 156 -0.09 5.38 12.43
C ALA A 156 -0.59 5.94 13.74
N TYR A 157 -1.79 6.48 13.75
CA TYR A 157 -2.39 6.87 15.02
C TYR A 157 -2.82 5.59 15.72
N ASP A 158 -2.21 5.29 16.87
CA ASP A 158 -2.87 4.44 17.84
C ASP A 158 -4.14 5.17 18.26
N ARG A 159 -5.30 4.74 17.76
CA ARG A 159 -6.56 5.07 18.42
C ARG A 159 -6.55 4.36 19.76
N ALA A 160 -6.00 5.04 20.77
CA ALA A 160 -6.36 4.78 22.15
C ALA A 160 -7.87 5.03 22.29
N GLU A 161 -8.58 3.95 22.59
CA GLU A 161 -9.92 3.90 23.20
C GLU A 161 -11.11 4.53 22.45
N ASN A 162 -12.15 3.71 22.30
CA ASN A 162 -13.55 3.99 22.61
C ASN A 162 -14.14 2.59 22.84
N GLY A 163 -14.45 2.16 24.06
CA GLY A 163 -15.58 2.66 24.86
C GLY A 163 -16.67 1.60 24.78
#